data_AF-A0A2V6MKB8-F1
#
_entry.id   AF-A0A2V6MKB8-F1
#
_cell.length_a   1.000
_cell.length_b   1.000
_cell.length_c   1.000
_cell.angle_alpha   90.00
_cell.angle_beta   90.00
_cell.angle_gamma   90.00
#
_symmetry.space_group_name_H-M   'P 1'
#
loop_
_entity.id
_entity.type
_entity.pdbx_description
1 polymer ?
#
loop_
_entity_poly.entity_id
_entity_poly.type
_entity_poly.pdbx_seq_one_letter_code
_entity_poly.pdbx_strand_id
1 'polypeptide(L)'
;HAFSNLHRDLIKLRHDDSRLCQQSKGGIDGAELRSESLTLRYFDEINDDRLLIVNFGGREELTPVPEPLLAPPADCTWEILWTSDSRRYGGPGAVDIDTDEKWVLPAESALVFRPRRRKQPRKQPKRR
;
A
#
# COMPACT_ATOMS: atom_id res chain seq x y z
N HIS A 1 -12.49 22.34 -4.38
CA HIS A 1 -12.01 22.12 -3.00
C HIS A 1 -11.32 20.77 -2.90
N ALA A 2 -10.05 20.74 -2.47
CA ALA A 2 -9.21 19.54 -2.44
C ALA A 2 -9.78 18.40 -1.57
N PHE A 3 -10.31 18.73 -0.39
CA PHE A 3 -10.95 17.77 0.51
C PHE A 3 -12.18 17.07 -0.10
N SER A 4 -12.98 17.81 -0.89
CA SER A 4 -14.12 17.23 -1.61
C SER A 4 -13.67 16.24 -2.69
N ASN A 5 -12.54 16.50 -3.35
CA ASN A 5 -11.96 15.56 -4.33
C ASN A 5 -11.46 14.29 -3.66
N LEU A 6 -10.77 14.43 -2.52
CA LEU A 6 -10.29 13.29 -1.72
C LEU A 6 -11.45 12.36 -1.35
N HIS A 7 -12.51 12.93 -0.75
CA HIS A 7 -13.65 12.15 -0.30
C HIS A 7 -14.39 11.46 -1.47
N ARG A 8 -14.60 12.17 -2.58
CA ARG A 8 -15.23 11.60 -3.79
C ARG A 8 -14.42 10.46 -4.36
N ASP A 9 -13.10 10.61 -4.44
CA ASP A 9 -12.22 9.57 -4.97
C ASP A 9 -12.15 8.37 -4.05
N LEU A 10 -12.18 8.54 -2.73
CA LEU A 10 -12.23 7.42 -1.78
C LEU A 10 -13.54 6.63 -1.89
N ILE A 11 -14.68 7.31 -2.04
CA ILE A 11 -15.97 6.63 -2.29
C ILE A 11 -15.89 5.86 -3.61
N LYS A 12 -15.40 6.50 -4.67
CA LYS A 12 -15.25 5.86 -5.97
C LYS A 12 -14.29 4.68 -5.93
N LEU A 13 -13.15 4.81 -5.26
CA LEU A 13 -12.17 3.75 -5.08
C LEU A 13 -12.78 2.55 -4.35
N ARG A 14 -13.52 2.79 -3.27
CA ARG A 14 -14.22 1.73 -2.54
C ARG A 14 -15.30 1.06 -3.39
N HIS A 15 -15.98 1.80 -4.25
CA HIS A 15 -17.07 1.28 -5.08
C HIS A 15 -16.55 0.50 -6.30
N ASP A 16 -15.58 1.05 -7.02
CA ASP A 16 -15.14 0.54 -8.33
C ASP A 16 -14.04 -0.52 -8.22
N ASP A 17 -13.23 -0.51 -7.15
CA ASP A 17 -12.17 -1.49 -6.99
C ASP A 17 -12.75 -2.85 -6.57
N SER A 18 -12.37 -3.89 -7.32
CA SER A 18 -12.90 -5.25 -7.18
C SER A 18 -12.69 -5.86 -5.79
N ARG A 19 -11.69 -5.41 -5.03
CA ARG A 19 -11.35 -5.92 -3.70
C ARG A 19 -11.88 -5.03 -2.60
N LEU A 20 -11.69 -3.72 -2.72
CA LEU A 20 -12.10 -2.78 -1.66
C LEU A 20 -13.63 -2.69 -1.50
N CYS A 21 -14.39 -3.07 -2.53
CA CYS A 21 -15.85 -3.13 -2.47
C CYS A 21 -16.38 -4.36 -1.70
N GLN A 22 -15.57 -5.41 -1.54
CA GLN A 22 -16.02 -6.65 -0.93
C GLN A 22 -16.03 -6.58 0.60
N GLN A 23 -17.08 -7.14 1.20
CA GLN A 23 -17.23 -7.30 2.64
C GLN A 23 -17.27 -8.79 3.00
N SER A 24 -16.25 -9.54 2.60
CA SER A 24 -16.13 -10.96 2.91
C SER A 24 -15.50 -11.18 4.30
N LYS A 25 -16.04 -12.13 5.06
CA LYS A 25 -15.40 -12.57 6.32
C LYS A 25 -14.11 -13.31 5.99
N GLY A 26 -13.01 -12.93 6.65
CA GLY A 26 -11.70 -13.56 6.48
C GLY A 26 -10.92 -13.16 5.22
N GLY A 27 -11.39 -12.17 4.46
CA GLY A 27 -10.68 -11.65 3.29
C GLY A 27 -9.70 -10.50 3.59
N ILE A 28 -9.53 -10.14 4.87
CA ILE A 28 -8.70 -9.01 5.30
C ILE A 28 -7.92 -9.42 6.54
N ASP A 29 -6.59 -9.27 6.50
CA ASP A 29 -5.73 -9.29 7.69
C ASP A 29 -5.09 -7.92 7.91
N GLY A 30 -4.63 -7.68 9.13
CA GLY A 30 -3.96 -6.45 9.50
C GLY A 30 -2.84 -6.68 10.49
N ALA A 31 -1.82 -5.84 10.42
CA ALA A 31 -0.70 -5.81 11.35
C ALA A 31 -0.29 -4.37 11.67
N GLU A 32 0.19 -4.17 12.89
CA GLU A 32 0.91 -2.95 13.27
C GLU A 32 2.33 -3.03 12.73
N LEU A 33 2.76 -2.01 11.98
CA LEU A 33 4.13 -1.90 11.47
C LEU A 33 5.03 -1.21 12.52
N ARG A 34 4.49 -0.16 13.14
CA ARG A 34 5.04 0.62 14.26
C ARG A 34 3.88 1.21 15.08
N SER A 35 4.21 1.87 16.19
CA SER A 35 3.22 2.49 17.10
C SER A 35 2.24 3.45 16.42
N GLU A 36 2.63 4.08 15.31
CA GLU A 36 1.79 5.02 14.55
C GLU A 36 1.54 4.57 13.10
N SER A 37 1.91 3.34 12.73
CA SER A 37 1.74 2.85 11.37
C SER A 37 1.19 1.42 11.33
N LEU A 38 0.26 1.20 10.41
CA LEU A 38 -0.41 -0.09 10.24
C LEU A 38 -0.51 -0.47 8.78
N THR A 39 -0.72 -1.76 8.54
CA THR A 39 -1.09 -2.29 7.25
C THR A 39 -2.35 -3.14 7.33
N LEU A 40 -3.16 -3.08 6.27
CA LEU A 40 -4.25 -4.00 6.01
C LEU A 40 -4.03 -4.64 4.65
N ARG A 41 -4.17 -5.96 4.54
CA ARG A 41 -4.13 -6.68 3.28
C ARG A 41 -5.48 -7.28 2.98
N TYR A 42 -6.03 -6.94 1.82
CA TYR A 42 -7.24 -7.51 1.26
C TYR A 42 -6.80 -8.63 0.32
N PHE A 43 -7.10 -9.87 0.69
CA PHE A 43 -6.70 -11.05 -0.07
C PHE A 43 -7.65 -11.36 -1.20
N ASP A 44 -7.08 -11.95 -2.24
CA ASP A 44 -7.78 -12.47 -3.39
C ASP A 44 -7.32 -13.90 -3.73
N GLU A 45 -8.20 -14.68 -4.35
CA GLU A 45 -7.91 -16.07 -4.71
C GLU A 45 -6.97 -16.18 -5.93
N ILE A 46 -6.87 -15.15 -6.76
CA ILE A 46 -6.10 -15.14 -8.02
C ILE A 46 -4.94 -14.13 -8.02
N ASN A 47 -4.43 -13.78 -6.83
CA ASN A 47 -3.34 -12.81 -6.63
C ASN A 47 -3.67 -11.38 -7.08
N ASP A 48 -4.94 -10.95 -7.04
CA ASP A 48 -5.36 -9.54 -7.22
C ASP A 48 -5.55 -8.82 -5.88
N ASP A 49 -4.63 -9.00 -4.94
CA ASP A 49 -4.70 -8.43 -3.59
C ASP A 49 -4.72 -6.89 -3.58
N ARG A 50 -5.10 -6.29 -2.44
CA ARG A 50 -4.79 -4.88 -2.15
C ARG A 50 -4.04 -4.77 -0.85
N LEU A 51 -3.03 -3.91 -0.84
CA LEU A 51 -2.31 -3.57 0.39
C LEU A 51 -2.60 -2.10 0.72
N LEU A 52 -3.15 -1.85 1.90
CA LEU A 52 -3.30 -0.53 2.46
C LEU A 52 -2.22 -0.35 3.53
N ILE A 53 -1.50 0.76 3.45
CA ILE A 53 -0.60 1.21 4.50
C ILE A 53 -1.05 2.59 4.96
N VAL A 54 -1.10 2.79 6.27
CA VAL A 54 -1.40 4.08 6.87
C VAL A 54 -0.33 4.40 7.89
N ASN A 55 0.23 5.61 7.81
CA ASN A 55 1.16 6.15 8.76
C ASN A 55 0.60 7.45 9.33
N PHE A 56 0.32 7.46 10.62
CA PHE A 56 -0.19 8.62 11.35
C PHE A 56 0.94 9.48 11.95
N GLY A 57 2.17 8.96 11.98
CA GLY A 57 3.33 9.61 12.57
C GLY A 57 4.21 10.33 11.56
N GLY A 58 5.46 10.55 11.96
CA GLY A 58 6.50 11.13 11.11
C GLY A 58 6.93 10.21 9.95
N ARG A 59 7.86 10.68 9.10
CA ARG A 59 8.41 9.85 8.01
C ARG A 59 9.20 8.69 8.60
N GLU A 60 8.89 7.47 8.19
CA GLU A 60 9.54 6.26 8.71
C GLU A 60 10.22 5.45 7.59
N GLU A 61 11.36 4.83 7.92
CA GLU A 61 12.00 3.82 7.09
C GLU A 61 11.94 2.48 7.81
N LEU A 62 11.29 1.52 7.17
CA LEU A 62 11.17 0.18 7.73
C LEU A 62 12.27 -0.69 7.11
N THR A 63 13.35 -0.91 7.88
CA THR A 63 14.47 -1.79 7.49
C THR A 63 15.05 -2.55 8.69
N PRO A 64 15.05 -3.90 8.70
CA PRO A 64 14.27 -4.81 7.86
C PRO A 64 12.81 -4.92 8.35
N VAL A 65 11.88 -5.31 7.48
CA VAL A 65 10.48 -5.59 7.86
C VAL A 65 10.19 -7.06 7.67
N PRO A 66 10.27 -7.88 8.73
CA PRO A 66 9.87 -9.28 8.66
C PRO A 66 8.33 -9.41 8.79
N GLU A 67 7.56 -8.50 8.19
CA GLU A 67 6.10 -8.53 8.23
C GLU A 67 5.56 -9.25 6.97
N PRO A 68 5.02 -10.48 7.09
CA PRO A 68 4.57 -11.26 5.94
C PRO A 68 3.52 -10.56 5.09
N LEU A 69 2.66 -9.72 5.68
CA LEU A 69 1.61 -9.01 4.94
C LEU A 69 2.17 -8.05 3.89
N LEU A 70 3.39 -7.52 4.07
CA LEU A 70 4.03 -6.62 3.12
C LEU A 70 4.61 -7.33 1.89
N ALA A 71 4.78 -8.65 1.92
CA ALA A 71 5.32 -9.39 0.79
C ALA A 71 4.33 -9.37 -0.40
N PRO A 72 4.73 -8.96 -1.61
CA PRO A 72 3.85 -9.04 -2.76
C PRO A 72 3.47 -10.51 -3.07
N PRO A 73 2.34 -10.75 -3.76
CA PRO A 73 2.04 -12.07 -4.32
C PRO A 73 3.18 -12.61 -5.19
N ALA A 74 3.16 -13.92 -5.45
CA ALA A 74 4.16 -14.58 -6.29
C ALA A 74 4.28 -13.89 -7.66
N ASP A 75 5.51 -13.71 -8.14
CA ASP A 75 5.86 -13.06 -9.41
C ASP A 75 5.33 -11.63 -9.59
N CYS A 76 4.99 -10.95 -8.50
CA CYS A 76 4.52 -9.56 -8.49
C CYS A 76 5.46 -8.62 -7.74
N THR A 77 5.26 -7.33 -7.99
CA THR A 77 5.72 -6.19 -7.18
C THR A 77 4.50 -5.34 -6.83
N TRP A 78 4.59 -4.54 -5.78
CA TRP A 78 3.55 -3.57 -5.48
C TRP A 78 3.65 -2.34 -6.41
N GLU A 79 2.50 -1.88 -6.90
CA GLU A 79 2.35 -0.60 -7.61
C GLU A 79 1.35 0.26 -6.84
N ILE A 80 1.66 1.53 -6.65
CA ILE A 80 0.74 2.48 -6.00
C ILE A 80 -0.51 2.63 -6.88
N LEU A 81 -1.65 2.19 -6.35
CA LEU A 81 -2.97 2.39 -6.92
C LEU A 81 -3.53 3.77 -6.55
N TRP A 82 -3.32 4.18 -5.30
CA TRP A 82 -3.82 5.45 -4.78
C TRP A 82 -2.97 5.96 -3.61
N THR A 83 -2.91 7.29 -3.43
CA THR A 83 -2.23 7.93 -2.30
C THR A 83 -2.92 9.21 -1.86
N SER A 84 -2.98 9.45 -0.55
CA SER A 84 -3.41 10.71 0.05
C SER A 84 -2.53 11.89 -0.36
N ASP A 85 -1.25 11.64 -0.68
CA ASP A 85 -0.26 12.68 -0.97
C ASP A 85 -0.38 13.22 -2.40
N SER A 86 -1.36 12.75 -3.18
CA SER A 86 -1.61 13.27 -4.53
C SER A 86 -1.79 14.78 -4.51
N ARG A 87 -1.14 15.47 -5.46
CA ARG A 87 -1.29 16.94 -5.66
C ARG A 87 -2.75 17.34 -5.88
N ARG A 88 -3.60 16.44 -6.36
CA ARG A 88 -5.04 16.65 -6.53
C ARG A 88 -5.75 16.97 -5.21
N TYR A 89 -5.22 16.46 -4.10
CA TYR A 89 -5.72 16.66 -2.74
C TYR A 89 -4.93 17.73 -1.99
N GLY A 90 -3.98 18.40 -2.63
CA GLY A 90 -3.09 19.38 -1.99
C GLY A 90 -1.87 18.77 -1.31
N GLY A 91 -1.63 17.47 -1.49
CA GLY A 91 -0.45 16.79 -0.96
C GLY A 91 0.84 17.08 -1.75
N PRO A 92 2.00 16.64 -1.21
CA PRO A 92 3.33 16.92 -1.79
C PRO A 92 3.58 16.23 -3.14
N GLY A 93 2.82 15.18 -3.47
CA GLY A 93 2.97 14.32 -4.64
C GLY A 93 3.37 12.89 -4.27
N ALA A 94 3.08 11.94 -5.14
CA ALA A 94 3.44 10.54 -4.92
C ALA A 94 4.97 10.37 -4.91
N VAL A 95 5.47 9.65 -3.92
CA VAL A 95 6.87 9.22 -3.81
C VAL A 95 6.98 7.83 -4.42
N ASP A 96 8.05 7.57 -5.17
CA ASP A 96 8.36 6.22 -5.64
C ASP A 96 8.87 5.38 -4.46
N ILE A 97 8.18 4.30 -4.12
CA ILE A 97 8.50 3.45 -2.97
C ILE A 97 9.09 2.14 -3.51
N ASP A 98 10.37 1.89 -3.25
CA ASP A 98 11.04 0.64 -3.60
C ASP A 98 10.65 -0.48 -2.62
N THR A 99 9.48 -1.07 -2.86
CA THR A 99 8.87 -2.11 -2.01
C THR A 99 9.65 -3.43 -1.94
N ASP A 100 10.72 -3.62 -2.73
CA ASP A 100 11.50 -4.86 -2.75
C ASP A 100 12.61 -4.91 -1.70
N GLU A 101 13.18 -3.76 -1.33
CA GLU A 101 14.30 -3.67 -0.38
C GLU A 101 13.99 -2.80 0.84
N LYS A 102 13.22 -1.72 0.67
CA LYS A 102 12.99 -0.73 1.73
C LYS A 102 11.61 -0.10 1.64
N TRP A 103 10.83 -0.22 2.72
CA TRP A 103 9.60 0.53 2.82
C TRP A 103 9.87 1.91 3.41
N VAL A 104 9.55 2.95 2.65
CA VAL A 104 9.53 4.33 3.13
C VAL A 104 8.07 4.73 3.30
N LEU A 105 7.68 5.03 4.52
CA LEU A 105 6.34 5.52 4.83
C LEU A 105 6.39 7.05 4.94
N PRO A 106 5.74 7.80 4.04
CA PRO A 106 5.59 9.25 4.20
C PRO A 106 4.84 9.57 5.51
N ALA A 107 5.14 10.72 6.11
CA ALA A 107 4.46 11.18 7.31
C ALA A 107 2.98 11.43 7.04
N GLU A 108 2.11 11.13 8.00
CA GLU A 108 0.67 11.44 7.94
C GLU A 108 -0.02 11.03 6.62
N SER A 109 0.31 9.83 6.11
CA SER A 109 -0.06 9.40 4.76
C SER A 109 -0.79 8.06 4.72
N ALA A 110 -1.59 7.87 3.68
CA ALA A 110 -2.22 6.60 3.34
C ALA A 110 -1.92 6.23 1.89
N LEU A 111 -1.56 4.96 1.69
CA LEU A 111 -1.14 4.39 0.41
C LEU A 111 -1.91 3.10 0.15
N VAL A 112 -2.53 2.98 -1.02
CA VAL A 112 -3.12 1.74 -1.51
C VAL A 112 -2.27 1.21 -2.65
N PHE A 113 -1.90 -0.05 -2.59
CA PHE A 113 -1.16 -0.75 -3.62
C PHE A 113 -2.01 -1.85 -4.25
N ARG A 114 -1.67 -2.15 -5.51
CA ARG A 114 -2.12 -3.32 -6.24
C ARG A 114 -0.92 -4.13 -6.72
N PRO A 115 -1.06 -5.44 -6.91
CA PRO A 115 -0.01 -6.25 -7.49
C PRO A 115 0.15 -5.89 -8.96
N ARG A 116 1.41 -5.85 -9.40
CA ARG A 116 1.78 -5.73 -10.81
C ARG A 116 2.77 -6.84 -11.12
N ARG A 117 2.53 -7.57 -12.21
CA ARG A 117 3.46 -8.61 -12.67
C ARG A 117 4.87 -8.03 -12.81
N ARG A 118 5.80 -8.69 -12.16
CA ARG A 118 7.20 -8.33 -12.14
C ARG A 118 7.79 -8.53 -13.54
N LYS A 119 8.46 -7.51 -14.07
CA LYS A 119 9.15 -7.59 -15.38
C LYS A 119 10.59 -8.10 -15.30
N GLN A 120 11.21 -7.97 -14.13
CA GLN A 120 12.62 -8.31 -13.90
C GLN A 120 12.76 -9.14 -12.62
N PRO A 121 13.62 -10.18 -12.59
CA PRO A 121 13.77 -11.04 -11.42
C PRO A 121 14.12 -10.23 -10.17
N ARG A 122 13.63 -10.70 -9.02
CA ARG A 122 13.84 -10.07 -7.72
C ARG A 122 15.34 -9.88 -7.47
N LYS A 123 15.78 -8.66 -7.15
CA LYS A 123 17.18 -8.39 -6.80
C LYS A 123 17.56 -9.31 -5.64
N GLN A 124 18.63 -10.09 -5.82
CA GLN A 124 19.14 -10.90 -4.72
C GLN A 124 19.62 -9.96 -3.62
N PRO A 125 19.24 -10.18 -2.36
CA PRO A 125 19.75 -9.38 -1.26
C PRO A 125 21.28 -9.46 -1.30
N LYS A 126 21.95 -8.30 -1.29
CA LYS A 126 23.41 -8.26 -1.17
C LYS A 126 23.79 -9.05 0.08
N ARG A 127 24.55 -10.13 -0.09
CA ARG A 127 25.14 -10.87 1.03
C ARG A 127 25.93 -9.86 1.87
N ARG A 128 25.58 -9.78 3.16
CA ARG A 128 26.35 -9.04 4.16
C ARG A 128 27.66 -9.75 4.44
#